data_AF-A0A1Y1BS61-F1
#
_entry.id   AF-A0A1Y1BS61-F1
#
_cell.length_a   1.000
_cell.length_b   1.000
_cell.length_c   1.000
_cell.angle_alpha   90.00
_cell.angle_beta   90.00
_cell.angle_gamma   90.00
#
_symmetry.space_group_name_H-M   'P 1'
#
loop_
_entity.id
_entity.type
_entity.pdbx_description
1 polymer ?
#
loop_
_entity_poly.entity_id
_entity_poly.type
_entity_poly.pdbx_seq_one_letter_code
_entity_poly.pdbx_strand_id
1 'polypeptide(L)' 'MTIWAITSTVSGNGDVGADPNRLVVVRDVLKNTSSTTVAHEQFAVVRTAKFTEVLRGIEFATGTETGRSY' A
#
# COMPACT_ATOMS: atom_id res chain seq x y z
N MET A 1 -2.89 1.35 -13.28
CA MET A 1 -1.96 0.58 -12.42
C MET A 1 -2.77 -0.07 -11.30
N THR A 2 -2.37 -1.22 -10.79
CA THR A 2 -2.98 -1.82 -9.59
C THR A 2 -1.93 -1.80 -8.49
N ILE A 3 -2.25 -1.15 -7.38
CA ILE A 3 -1.33 -1.00 -6.24
C ILE A 3 -1.83 -1.91 -5.11
N TRP A 4 -0.91 -2.65 -4.50
CA TRP A 4 -1.17 -3.55 -3.39
C TRP A 4 -0.41 -3.07 -2.16
N ALA A 5 -1.03 -3.16 -0.99
CA ALA A 5 -0.40 -2.76 0.27
C ALA A 5 -0.90 -3.60 1.46
N ILE A 6 -0.12 -3.64 2.53
CA ILE A 6 -0.53 -4.16 3.83
C ILE A 6 -0.74 -2.99 4.79
N THR A 7 -1.88 -2.93 5.47
CA THR A 7 -2.16 -1.84 6.42
C THR A 7 -1.42 -2.03 7.75
N SER A 8 -1.05 -0.90 8.36
CA SER A 8 -0.45 -0.81 9.69
C SER A 8 -1.17 0.26 10.52
N THR A 9 -1.23 0.10 11.82
CA THR A 9 -1.64 1.13 12.78
C THR A 9 -0.46 2.03 13.09
N VAL A 10 -0.74 3.33 13.08
CA VAL A 10 0.10 4.35 13.68
C VAL A 10 -0.59 4.77 14.97
N SER A 11 0.00 4.47 16.13
CA SER A 11 -0.49 4.95 17.42
C SER A 11 0.49 5.94 18.04
N GLY A 12 -0.03 6.97 18.71
CA GLY A 12 0.79 7.98 19.41
C GLY A 12 1.47 7.48 20.68
N ASN A 13 1.19 6.23 21.10
CA ASN A 13 1.74 5.61 22.30
C ASN A 13 3.00 4.77 22.03
N GLY A 14 3.52 4.76 20.80
CA GLY A 14 4.74 4.04 20.43
C GLY A 14 4.49 2.70 19.72
N ASP A 15 3.26 2.20 19.69
CA ASP A 15 2.90 1.03 18.89
C ASP A 15 2.67 1.45 17.44
N VAL A 16 3.77 1.56 16.69
CA VAL A 16 3.78 1.81 15.23
C VAL A 16 4.03 0.48 14.53
N GLY A 17 3.19 0.14 13.55
CA GLY A 17 3.29 -1.14 12.84
C GLY A 17 2.46 -2.27 13.45
N ALA A 18 1.70 -2.01 14.51
CA ALA A 18 0.69 -2.94 15.02
C ALA A 18 -0.49 -3.01 14.02
N ASP A 19 -1.16 -4.15 13.93
CA ASP A 19 -2.36 -4.41 13.12
C ASP A 19 -3.36 -3.23 12.98
N PRO A 20 -4.09 -3.09 11.85
CA PRO A 20 -4.74 -4.20 11.17
C PRO A 20 -3.94 -4.71 9.99
N ASN A 21 -3.36 -5.90 10.09
CA ASN A 21 -2.72 -6.61 8.98
C ASN A 21 -3.76 -7.06 7.93
N ARG A 22 -4.12 -6.13 7.03
CA ARG A 22 -5.04 -6.35 5.90
C ARG A 22 -4.30 -6.11 4.59
N LEU A 23 -4.47 -7.04 3.64
CA LEU A 23 -4.11 -6.81 2.25
C LEU A 23 -5.20 -5.95 1.61
N VAL A 24 -4.78 -4.80 1.10
CA VAL A 24 -5.63 -3.88 0.36
C VAL A 24 -5.14 -3.69 -1.06
N VAL A 25 -6.07 -3.31 -1.94
CA VAL A 25 -5.80 -2.98 -3.33
C VAL A 25 -6.49 -1.67 -3.70
N VAL A 26 -5.84 -0.87 -4.55
CA VAL A 26 -6.46 0.29 -5.19
C VAL A 26 -6.12 0.30 -6.67
N ARG A 27 -7.09 0.76 -7.48
CA ARG A 27 -6.90 0.96 -8.91
C ARG A 27 -6.46 2.40 -9.16
N ASP A 28 -5.20 2.57 -9.48
CA ASP A 28 -4.64 3.86 -9.86
C ASP A 28 -4.84 4.12 -11.37
N VAL A 29 -5.43 5.26 -11.69
CA VAL A 29 -5.66 5.73 -13.05
C VAL A 29 -4.62 6.80 -13.37
N LEU A 30 -3.53 6.42 -14.06
CA LEU A 30 -2.33 7.25 -14.29
C LEU A 30 -2.58 8.65 -14.90
N LYS A 31 -3.70 8.86 -15.60
CA LYS A 31 -4.07 10.17 -16.16
C LYS A 31 -4.68 11.12 -15.11
N ASN A 32 -5.04 10.63 -13.94
CA ASN A 32 -5.61 11.42 -12.85
C ASN A 32 -4.49 12.20 -12.16
N THR A 33 -4.31 13.45 -12.56
CA THR A 33 -3.32 14.36 -11.97
C THR A 33 -3.96 15.42 -11.05
N SER A 34 -5.29 15.37 -10.87
CA SER A 34 -6.05 16.30 -10.04
C SER A 34 -6.38 15.69 -8.68
N SER A 35 -6.03 16.37 -7.59
CA SER A 35 -6.29 15.95 -6.21
C SER A 35 -7.78 15.73 -5.92
N THR A 36 -8.66 16.50 -6.53
CA THR A 36 -10.13 16.35 -6.37
C THR A 36 -10.63 15.04 -6.96
N THR A 37 -10.02 14.57 -8.05
CA THR A 37 -10.39 13.30 -8.68
C THR A 37 -9.95 12.11 -7.82
N VAL A 38 -8.74 12.18 -7.26
CA VAL A 38 -8.18 11.09 -6.42
C VAL A 38 -8.85 11.02 -5.04
N ALA A 39 -9.48 12.10 -4.58
CA ALA A 39 -10.15 12.15 -3.27
C ALA A 39 -11.28 11.10 -3.11
N HIS A 40 -11.78 10.56 -4.22
CA HIS A 40 -12.82 9.53 -4.22
C HIS A 40 -12.28 8.10 -4.40
N GLU A 41 -10.97 7.93 -4.59
CA GLU A 41 -10.36 6.61 -4.68
C GLU A 41 -10.37 5.92 -3.30
N GLN A 42 -10.71 4.64 -3.29
CA GLN A 42 -10.82 3.86 -2.07
C GLN A 42 -10.02 2.58 -2.17
N PHE A 43 -9.38 2.21 -1.08
CA PHE A 43 -8.78 0.90 -0.90
C PHE A 43 -9.87 -0.15 -0.68
N ALA A 44 -9.84 -1.22 -1.47
CA ALA A 44 -10.64 -2.40 -1.24
C ALA A 44 -9.84 -3.42 -0.42
N VAL A 45 -10.44 -3.98 0.63
CA VAL A 45 -9.83 -5.06 1.41
C VAL A 45 -9.97 -6.36 0.63
N VAL A 46 -8.85 -7.04 0.40
CA VAL A 46 -8.79 -8.34 -0.29
C VAL A 46 -8.68 -9.48 0.72
N ARG A 47 -7.90 -9.27 1.79
CA ARG A 47 -7.75 -10.24 2.88
C ARG A 47 -7.47 -9.55 4.19
N THR A 48 -8.04 -10.08 5.26
CA THR A 48 -7.65 -9.78 6.64
C THR A 48 -6.88 -10.97 7.19
N ALA A 49 -5.73 -10.72 7.83
CA ALA A 49 -5.00 -11.75 8.53
C ALA A 49 -5.82 -12.29 9.71
N LYS A 50 -5.72 -13.60 9.96
CA LYS A 50 -6.30 -14.22 11.16
C LYS A 50 -5.36 -14.05 12.36
N PHE A 51 -5.84 -14.45 13.53
CA PHE A 51 -5.00 -14.55 14.73
C PHE A 51 -3.73 -15.34 14.41
N THR A 52 -2.57 -14.83 14.86
CA THR A 52 -1.22 -15.39 14.60
C THR A 52 -0.77 -15.44 13.13
N GLU A 53 -1.51 -14.85 12.20
CA GLU A 53 -1.06 -14.70 10.81
C GLU A 53 -0.38 -13.35 10.58
N VAL A 54 0.65 -13.34 9.74
CA VAL A 54 1.32 -12.11 9.28
C VAL A 54 1.27 -12.06 7.75
N LEU A 55 0.67 -11.02 7.16
CA LEU A 55 0.81 -10.78 5.72
C LEU A 55 2.05 -9.92 5.51
N ARG A 56 2.89 -10.34 4.56
CA ARG A 56 4.09 -9.60 4.17
C ARG A 56 4.02 -9.35 2.69
N GLY A 57 4.23 -8.10 2.29
CA GLY A 57 4.39 -7.71 0.90
C GLY A 57 5.85 -7.43 0.58
N ILE A 58 6.19 -7.52 -0.70
CA ILE A 58 7.39 -6.92 -1.26
C ILE A 58 6.87 -5.97 -2.34
N GLU A 59 7.09 -4.66 -2.19
CA GLU A 59 6.79 -3.75 -3.29
C GLU A 59 7.83 -3.88 -4.40
N PHE A 60 7.34 -3.91 -5.64
CA PHE A 60 8.17 -3.68 -6.81
C PHE A 60 7.93 -2.24 -7.27
N ALA A 61 8.80 -1.33 -6.84
CA ALA A 61 8.81 0.04 -7.32
C ALA A 61 9.60 0.10 -8.64
N THR A 62 8.92 0.25 -9.77
CA THR A 62 9.59 0.52 -11.05
C THR A 62 10.19 1.92 -11.02
N GLY A 63 11.50 2.05 -10.86
CA GLY A 63 12.15 3.37 -10.89
C GLY A 63 13.51 3.53 -10.20
N THR A 64 14.15 2.50 -9.65
CA THR A 64 15.58 2.62 -9.35
C THR A 64 16.34 2.42 -10.65
N GLU A 65 16.81 3.53 -11.24
CA GLU A 65 17.76 3.48 -12.34
C GLU A 65 18.88 2.50 -11.97
N THR A 66 18.93 1.35 -12.65
CA THR A 66 20.13 0.53 -12.64
C THR A 66 21.22 1.42 -13.22
N GLY A 67 22.12 1.87 -12.35
CA GLY A 67 23.16 2.83 -12.68
C GLY A 67 23.75 2.58 -14.06
N ARG A 68 23.45 3.47 -14.99
CA ARG A 68 24.16 3.53 -16.26
C ARG A 68 25.33 4.47 -16.06
N SER A 69 26.48 3.88 -15.79
CA SER A 69 27.76 4.47 -16.12
C SER A 69 28.53 3.40 -16.86
N TYR A 70 28.54 3.44 -18.19
CA TYR A 70 29.67 3.25 -19.14
C TYR A 70 29.13 3.55 -20.56
#